data_AF-A0A969TXM6-F1
#
_entry.id   AF-A0A969TXM6-F1
#
_cell.length_a   1.000
_cell.length_b   1.000
_cell.length_c   1.000
_cell.angle_alpha   90.00
_cell.angle_beta   90.00
_cell.angle_gamma   90.00
#
_symmetry.space_group_name_H-M   'P 1'
#
loop_
_entity.id
_entity.type
_entity.pdbx_description
1 polymer ?
#
loop_
_entity_poly.entity_id
_entity_poly.type
_entity_poly.pdbx_seq_one_letter_code
_entity_poly.pdbx_strand_id
1 'polypeptide(L)' 'MPKHVPLSFNQGIARQIVEEKRTVTEMADQIGKHRATVGKWVKDYKQNQSAGEFKTEAGMRELQRTYERRINR' A
#
# COMPACT_ATOMS: atom_id res chain seq x y z
N MET A 1 4.14 15.77 -9.15
CA MET A 1 3.69 14.55 -8.46
C MET A 1 3.89 13.35 -9.38
N PRO A 2 4.74 12.36 -9.06
CA PRO A 2 4.90 11.19 -9.91
C PRO A 2 3.55 10.47 -10.03
N LYS A 3 3.03 10.42 -11.25
CA LYS A 3 1.69 9.92 -11.59
C LYS A 3 1.54 8.40 -11.44
N HIS A 4 2.65 7.68 -11.25
CA HIS A 4 2.68 6.23 -11.26
C HIS A 4 3.27 5.68 -9.96
N VAL A 5 2.43 5.01 -9.19
CA VAL A 5 2.82 4.19 -8.03
C VAL A 5 2.70 2.74 -8.49
N PRO A 6 3.72 1.89 -8.30
CA PRO A 6 3.63 0.48 -8.67
C PRO A 6 2.42 -0.21 -8.01
N LEU A 7 1.73 -1.08 -8.76
CA LEU A 7 0.60 -1.88 -8.26
C LEU A 7 0.99 -2.78 -7.07
N SER A 8 2.26 -3.14 -6.98
CA SER A 8 2.78 -3.89 -5.85
C SER A 8 2.81 -3.03 -4.57
N PHE A 9 3.12 -1.74 -4.69
CA PHE A 9 3.18 -0.81 -3.56
C PHE A 9 1.79 -0.44 -3.03
N ASN A 10 0.82 -0.15 -3.90
CA ASN A 10 -0.51 0.23 -3.44
C ASN A 10 -1.28 -0.93 -2.76
N GLN A 11 -1.16 -2.16 -3.28
CA GLN A 11 -1.67 -3.37 -2.63
C GLN A 11 -1.04 -3.56 -1.26
N GLY A 12 0.23 -3.18 -1.14
CA GLY A 12 0.93 -3.29 0.11
C GLY A 12 0.40 -2.38 1.20
N ILE A 13 0.33 -1.08 0.91
CA ILE A 13 -0.26 -0.10 1.82
C ILE A 13 -1.68 -0.51 2.21
N ALA A 14 -2.46 -0.98 1.24
CA ALA A 14 -3.81 -1.46 1.49
C ALA A 14 -3.87 -2.64 2.46
N ARG A 15 -2.96 -3.62 2.32
CA ARG A 15 -2.88 -4.75 3.24
C ARG A 15 -2.49 -4.33 4.66
N GLN A 16 -1.50 -3.45 4.85
CA GLN A 16 -1.15 -2.92 6.18
C GLN A 16 -2.34 -2.25 6.88
N ILE A 17 -3.18 -1.54 6.12
CA ILE A 17 -4.38 -0.89 6.66
C ILE A 17 -5.43 -1.93 7.07
N VAL A 18 -5.62 -2.97 6.26
CA VAL A 18 -6.66 -3.99 6.48
C VAL A 18 -6.26 -5.03 7.53
N GLU A 19 -5.04 -5.56 7.44
CA GLU A 19 -4.54 -6.66 8.27
C GLU A 19 -3.87 -6.15 9.55
N GLU A 20 -3.04 -5.11 9.47
CA GLU A 20 -2.31 -4.57 10.63
C GLU A 20 -3.07 -3.44 11.35
N LYS A 21 -4.35 -3.20 10.98
CA LYS A 21 -5.25 -2.18 11.55
C LYS A 21 -4.69 -0.75 11.55
N ARG A 22 -3.73 -0.44 10.66
CA ARG A 22 -3.23 0.93 10.49
C ARG A 22 -4.29 1.85 9.88
N THR A 23 -4.19 3.14 10.16
CA THR A 23 -5.16 4.10 9.61
C THR A 23 -4.74 4.62 8.23
N VAL A 24 -5.73 4.90 7.38
CA VAL A 24 -5.52 5.52 6.06
C VAL A 24 -4.75 6.85 6.19
N THR A 25 -5.02 7.61 7.24
CA THR A 25 -4.36 8.91 7.51
C THR A 25 -2.88 8.72 7.82
N GLU A 26 -2.53 7.84 8.76
CA GLU A 26 -1.14 7.58 9.13
C GLU A 26 -0.31 7.12 7.93
N MET A 27 -0.85 6.18 7.15
CA MET A 27 -0.15 5.67 5.96
C MET A 27 -0.05 6.72 4.87
N ALA A 28 -1.08 7.55 4.68
CA ALA A 28 -1.09 8.64 3.70
C ALA A 28 -0.03 9.69 4.01
N ASP A 29 0.09 10.08 5.29
CA ASP A 29 1.08 11.04 5.76
C ASP A 29 2.49 10.45 5.64
N GLN A 30 2.68 9.18 6.01
CA GLN A 30 3.98 8.50 5.92
C GLN A 30 4.53 8.39 4.49
N ILE A 31 3.66 8.15 3.50
CA ILE A 31 4.07 8.00 2.09
C ILE A 31 3.93 9.28 1.26
N GLY A 32 3.50 10.39 1.89
CA GLY A 32 3.27 11.67 1.22
C GLY A 32 2.21 11.60 0.12
N LYS A 33 1.11 10.86 0.36
CA LYS A 33 -0.02 10.75 -0.58
C LYS A 33 -1.30 11.28 0.04
N HIS A 34 -2.25 11.65 -0.82
CA HIS A 34 -3.55 12.08 -0.34
C HIS A 34 -4.33 10.89 0.23
N ARG A 35 -5.05 11.12 1.33
CA ARG A 35 -5.91 10.12 2.00
C ARG A 35 -6.90 9.46 1.04
N ALA A 36 -7.45 10.22 0.10
CA ALA A 36 -8.36 9.68 -0.92
C ALA A 36 -7.69 8.67 -1.86
N THR A 37 -6.40 8.85 -2.18
CA THR A 37 -5.63 7.92 -3.01
C THR A 37 -5.43 6.60 -2.28
N VAL A 38 -5.04 6.67 -1.00
CA VAL A 38 -4.86 5.49 -0.14
C VAL A 38 -6.18 4.77 0.11
N GLY A 39 -7.26 5.52 0.36
CA GLY A 39 -8.61 4.96 0.51
C GLY A 39 -9.08 4.19 -0.73
N LYS A 40 -8.77 4.69 -1.93
CA LYS A 40 -9.03 3.96 -3.18
C LYS A 40 -8.27 2.63 -3.23
N TRP A 41 -6.99 2.62 -2.88
CA TRP A 41 -6.18 1.39 -2.86
C TRP A 41 -6.72 0.35 -1.88
N VAL A 42 -7.17 0.77 -0.70
CA VAL A 42 -7.80 -0.13 0.30
C VAL A 42 -9.10 -0.73 -0.25
N LYS A 43 -9.92 0.09 -0.91
CA LYS A 43 -11.16 -0.38 -1.53
C LYS A 43 -10.88 -1.41 -2.61
N ASP A 44 -9.94 -1.11 -3.52
CA ASP A 44 -9.54 -2.00 -4.61
C ASP A 44 -8.95 -3.31 -4.04
N TYR A 45 -8.16 -3.24 -2.97
CA TYR A 45 -7.60 -4.41 -2.30
C TYR A 45 -8.67 -5.31 -1.68
N LYS A 46 -9.65 -4.74 -0.97
CA LYS A 46 -10.76 -5.50 -0.38
C LYS A 46 -11.61 -6.21 -1.44
N GLN A 47 -11.88 -5.52 -2.56
CA GLN A 47 -12.62 -6.08 -3.69
C GLN A 47 -11.86 -7.24 -4.36
N ASN A 48 -10.53 -7.14 -4.46
CA ASN A 48 -9.69 -8.21 -5.00
C ASN A 48 -9.45 -9.35 -4.01
N GLN A 49 -9.38 -9.09 -2.70
CA GLN A 49 -9.28 -10.13 -1.66
C GLN A 49 -10.56 -10.97 -1.58
N SER A 50 -11.75 -10.37 -1.73
CA SER A 50 -12.99 -11.13 -1.85
C SER A 50 -13.06 -12.01 -3.10
N ALA A 51 -12.18 -11.76 -4.09
CA ALA A 51 -12.07 -12.54 -5.31
C ALA A 51 -10.98 -13.64 -5.26
N GLY A 52 -10.27 -13.83 -4.13
CA GLY A 52 -9.60 -15.09 -3.82
C GLY A 52 -8.08 -15.19 -4.02
N GLU A 53 -7.34 -14.15 -4.40
CA GLU A 53 -5.92 -14.34 -4.76
C GLU A 53 -4.93 -13.27 -4.24
N PHE A 54 -4.14 -13.69 -3.23
CA PHE A 54 -2.76 -13.29 -2.84
C PHE A 54 -2.48 -11.94 -2.11
N LYS A 55 -1.68 -12.00 -1.01
CA LYS A 55 -0.19 -11.95 -0.98
C LYS A 55 0.36 -11.98 0.45
N THR A 56 1.23 -12.95 0.72
CA THR A 56 1.85 -13.25 2.03
C THR A 56 2.73 -12.13 2.58
N GLU A 57 2.94 -12.14 3.90
CA GLU A 57 3.70 -11.12 4.66
C GLU A 57 5.08 -10.77 4.07
N ALA A 58 5.76 -11.78 3.54
CA ALA A 58 7.10 -11.69 2.98
C ALA A 58 7.22 -10.76 1.77
N GLY A 59 6.29 -10.85 0.80
CA GLY A 59 6.35 -10.01 -0.42
C GLY A 59 6.18 -8.52 -0.14
N MET A 60 5.61 -8.20 1.00
CA MET A 60 5.30 -6.85 1.45
C MET A 60 6.47 -6.16 2.13
N ARG A 61 7.25 -6.91 2.92
CA ARG A 61 8.52 -6.42 3.47
C ARG A 61 9.52 -6.05 2.38
N GLU A 62 9.53 -6.80 1.27
CA GLU A 62 10.43 -6.56 0.14
C GLU A 62 10.08 -5.27 -0.64
N LEU A 63 8.78 -5.02 -0.81
CA LEU A 63 8.24 -3.80 -1.38
C LEU A 63 8.58 -2.55 -0.56
N GLN A 64 8.46 -2.65 0.76
CA GLN A 64 8.81 -1.56 1.65
C GLN A 64 10.31 -1.22 1.57
N ARG A 65 11.18 -2.24 1.58
CA ARG A 65 12.64 -2.08 1.42
C ARG A 65 13.06 -1.48 0.08
N THR A 66 12.33 -1.75 -0.99
CA THR A 66 12.64 -1.22 -2.32
C THR A 66 12.18 0.23 -2.47
N TYR A 67 11.08 0.62 -1.83
CA TYR A 67 10.63 2.00 -1.77
C TYR A 67 11.55 2.88 -0.92
N GLU A 68 11.95 2.41 0.27
CA GLU A 68 12.87 3.13 1.17
C GLU A 68 14.23 3.40 0.51
N ARG A 69 14.76 2.43 -0.24
CA ARG A 69 15.99 2.60 -1.04
C ARG A 69 15.88 3.65 -2.15
N ARG A 70 14.66 3.90 -2.66
CA ARG A 70 14.42 4.84 -3.75
C ARG A 70 14.24 6.27 -3.25
N ILE A 71 13.80 6.45 -2.01
CA ILE A 71 13.56 7.78 -1.40
C ILE A 71 14.81 8.33 -0.70
N ASN A 72 15.68 7.47 -0.14
CA ASN A 72 16.91 7.89 0.54
C ASN A 72 18.11 8.06 -0.41
N ARG A 73 17.89 8.33 -1.70
CA ARG A 73 18.91 8.58 -2.72
C ARG A 73 18.60 9.87 -3.47
#